data_AF-A0A4U9XJV5-F1
#
_entry.id   AF-A0A4U9XJV5-F1
#
_cell.length_a   1.000
_cell.length_b   1.000
_cell.length_c   1.000
_cell.angle_alpha   90.00
_cell.angle_beta   90.00
_cell.angle_gamma   90.00
#
_symmetry.space_group_name_H-M   'P 1'
#
loop_
_entity.id
_entity.type
_entity.pdbx_description
1 polymer ?
#
loop_
_entity_poly.entity_id
_entity_poly.type
_entity_poly.pdbx_seq_one_letter_code
_entity_poly.pdbx_strand_id
1 'polypeptide(L)'
;MKFLGNIIWFICSGFWAWLSWSVVGLLLCITVLGLPLGLQCFKIANFGLFPFGKEIIIDQSATSIVFNIIWIILVGWSLAVLHLTSAFLLCISIIGIPFAIQSLKLARISLFPFGAKIVYI
;
A
#
# COMPACT_ATOMS: atom_id res chain seq x y z
N MET A 1 8.26 -13.86 13.94
CA MET A 1 7.56 -12.60 14.33
C MET A 1 6.39 -12.20 13.43
N LYS A 2 6.10 -12.93 12.34
CA LYS A 2 5.07 -12.54 11.34
C LYS A 2 3.65 -12.47 11.92
N PHE A 3 3.25 -13.43 12.75
CA PHE A 3 1.90 -13.50 13.32
C PHE A 3 1.62 -12.37 14.32
N LEU A 4 2.43 -12.24 15.37
CA LEU A 4 2.24 -11.20 16.39
C LEU A 4 2.36 -9.78 15.83
N GLY A 5 3.33 -9.54 14.94
CA GLY A 5 3.49 -8.26 14.25
C GLY A 5 2.25 -7.90 13.42
N ASN A 6 1.68 -8.86 12.70
CA ASN A 6 0.46 -8.66 11.92
C ASN A 6 -0.77 -8.37 12.80
N ILE A 7 -0.89 -8.98 13.98
CA ILE A 7 -1.98 -8.70 14.93
C ILE A 7 -1.91 -7.26 15.43
N ILE A 8 -0.73 -6.83 15.92
CA ILE A 8 -0.55 -5.47 16.44
C ILE A 8 -0.75 -4.46 15.32
N TRP A 9 -0.17 -4.73 14.15
CA TRP A 9 -0.33 -3.89 12.97
C TRP A 9 -1.78 -3.71 12.57
N PHE A 10 -2.56 -4.80 12.53
CA PHE A 10 -3.97 -4.74 12.15
C PHE A 10 -4.74 -3.70 12.95
N ILE A 11 -4.49 -3.64 14.26
CA ILE A 11 -5.12 -2.70 15.19
C ILE A 11 -4.57 -1.27 14.99
N CYS A 12 -3.26 -1.12 14.83
CA CYS A 12 -2.63 0.20 14.74
C CYS A 12 -2.86 0.91 13.39
N SER A 13 -2.67 0.22 12.26
CA SER A 13 -2.72 0.84 10.93
C SER A 13 -3.17 -0.10 9.80
N GLY A 14 -3.18 -1.42 10.01
CA GLY A 14 -3.46 -2.40 8.96
C GLY A 14 -4.90 -2.39 8.48
N PHE A 15 -5.87 -2.27 9.41
CA PHE A 15 -7.27 -2.09 9.04
C PHE A 15 -7.48 -0.79 8.25
N TRP A 16 -6.89 0.31 8.70
CA TRP A 16 -6.97 1.62 8.03
C TRP A 16 -6.32 1.61 6.65
N ALA A 17 -5.17 0.94 6.51
CA ALA A 17 -4.50 0.75 5.24
C ALA A 17 -5.40 -0.02 4.27
N TRP A 18 -5.91 -1.17 4.67
CA TRP A 18 -6.83 -1.97 3.86
C TRP A 18 -8.07 -1.19 3.44
N LEU A 19 -8.69 -0.47 4.39
CA LEU A 19 -9.89 0.31 4.13
C LEU A 19 -9.61 1.42 3.11
N SER A 20 -8.54 2.19 3.31
CA SER A 20 -8.16 3.28 2.40
C SER A 20 -7.93 2.79 0.97
N TRP A 21 -7.18 1.69 0.81
CA TRP A 21 -6.92 1.08 -0.49
C TRP A 21 -8.19 0.48 -1.11
N SER A 22 -9.07 -0.12 -0.30
CA SER A 22 -10.33 -0.71 -0.79
C SER A 22 -11.32 0.36 -1.24
N VAL A 23 -11.42 1.48 -0.51
CA VAL A 23 -12.27 2.62 -0.87
C VAL A 23 -11.79 3.26 -2.17
N VAL A 24 -10.48 3.54 -2.30
CA VAL A 24 -9.91 4.06 -3.56
C VAL A 24 -10.14 3.08 -4.70
N GLY A 25 -9.93 1.78 -4.45
CA GLY A 25 -10.19 0.73 -5.44
C GLY A 25 -11.63 0.72 -5.93
N LEU A 26 -12.59 0.79 -5.01
CA LEU A 26 -14.02 0.82 -5.32
C LEU A 26 -14.40 2.07 -6.12
N LEU A 27 -13.87 3.24 -5.75
CA LEU A 27 -14.11 4.49 -6.48
C LEU A 27 -13.59 4.43 -7.92
N LEU A 28 -12.40 3.86 -8.13
CA LEU A 28 -11.83 3.70 -9.47
C LEU A 28 -12.64 2.72 -10.32
N CYS A 29 -13.17 1.66 -9.71
CA CYS A 29 -14.02 0.68 -10.38
C CYS A 29 -15.36 1.23 -10.87
N ILE A 30 -15.79 2.43 -10.43
CA ILE A 30 -17.00 3.09 -10.96
C ILE A 30 -16.86 3.41 -12.45
N THR A 31 -15.62 3.62 -12.92
CA THR A 31 -15.34 3.94 -14.32
C THR A 31 -14.73 2.75 -15.04
N VAL A 32 -15.10 2.54 -16.31
CA VAL A 32 -14.53 1.48 -17.14
C VAL A 32 -13.00 1.64 -17.28
N LEU A 33 -12.53 2.89 -17.36
CA LEU A 33 -11.10 3.22 -17.46
C LEU A 33 -10.34 2.97 -16.14
N GLY A 34 -10.97 3.21 -14.99
CA GLY A 34 -10.37 3.02 -13.67
C GLY A 34 -10.39 1.57 -13.18
N LEU A 35 -11.18 0.70 -13.80
CA LEU A 35 -11.33 -0.71 -13.43
C LEU A 35 -9.99 -1.48 -13.28
N PRO A 36 -9.02 -1.41 -14.22
CA PRO A 36 -7.71 -2.05 -14.02
C PRO A 36 -6.90 -1.45 -12.86
N LEU A 37 -7.01 -0.13 -12.63
CA LEU A 37 -6.34 0.54 -11.51
C LEU A 37 -6.98 0.13 -10.17
N GLY A 38 -8.31 0.03 -10.12
CA GLY A 38 -9.06 -0.39 -8.94
C GLY A 38 -8.74 -1.84 -8.54
N LEU A 39 -8.63 -2.76 -9.50
CA LEU A 39 -8.21 -4.13 -9.23
C LEU A 39 -6.82 -4.22 -8.58
N GLN A 40 -5.88 -3.37 -9.02
CA GLN A 40 -4.56 -3.28 -8.40
C GLN A 40 -4.63 -2.75 -6.96
N CYS A 41 -5.56 -1.83 -6.65
CA CYS A 41 -5.78 -1.34 -5.31
C CYS A 41 -6.21 -2.46 -4.35
N PHE A 42 -7.13 -3.33 -4.77
CA PHE A 42 -7.58 -4.45 -3.92
C PHE A 42 -6.46 -5.46 -3.62
N LYS A 43 -5.57 -5.69 -4.59
CA LYS A 43 -4.37 -6.52 -4.37
C LYS A 43 -3.48 -5.91 -3.28
N ILE A 44 -3.27 -4.59 -3.33
CA ILE A 44 -2.45 -3.87 -2.35
C ILE A 44 -3.17 -3.74 -1.01
N ALA A 45 -4.49 -3.61 -0.99
CA ALA A 45 -5.30 -3.61 0.23
C ALA A 45 -5.07 -4.89 1.03
N ASN A 46 -5.11 -6.05 0.37
CA ASN A 46 -4.84 -7.34 1.00
C ASN A 46 -3.41 -7.48 1.51
N PHE A 47 -2.44 -6.84 0.85
CA PHE A 47 -1.09 -6.72 1.38
C PHE A 47 -1.03 -5.82 2.61
N GLY A 48 -1.72 -4.67 2.58
CA GLY A 48 -1.78 -3.70 3.66
C GLY A 48 -2.43 -4.22 4.95
N LEU A 49 -3.33 -5.21 4.87
CA LEU A 49 -3.84 -5.90 6.06
C LEU A 49 -2.73 -6.55 6.87
N PHE A 50 -1.86 -7.29 6.21
CA PHE A 50 -0.86 -8.16 6.85
C PHE A 50 0.47 -8.11 6.07
N PRO A 51 1.27 -7.05 6.27
CA PRO A 51 2.50 -6.82 5.51
C PRO A 51 3.72 -7.60 6.07
N PHE A 52 3.68 -8.06 7.32
CA PHE A 52 4.82 -8.77 7.91
C PHE A 52 5.02 -10.14 7.25
N GLY A 53 6.27 -10.44 6.90
CA GLY A 53 6.64 -11.64 6.17
C GLY A 53 6.44 -11.55 4.66
N LYS A 54 6.20 -10.35 4.14
CA LYS A 54 6.06 -10.08 2.70
C LYS A 54 7.02 -8.98 2.27
N GLU A 55 7.54 -9.11 1.07
CA GLU A 55 8.31 -8.08 0.39
C GLU A 55 7.74 -7.74 -0.97
N ILE A 56 8.08 -6.53 -1.42
CA ILE A 56 7.61 -5.97 -2.69
C ILE A 56 8.81 -5.86 -3.61
N ILE A 57 8.74 -6.59 -4.71
CA ILE A 57 9.69 -6.46 -5.83
C ILE A 57 8.99 -5.65 -6.91
N ILE A 58 9.61 -4.55 -7.33
CA ILE A 58 9.07 -3.65 -8.35
C ILE A 58 9.78 -3.94 -9.66
N ASP A 59 9.02 -4.42 -10.64
CA ASP A 59 9.47 -4.63 -12.00
C ASP A 59 9.25 -3.35 -12.84
N GLN A 60 10.23 -3.00 -13.68
CA GLN A 60 10.28 -1.73 -14.42
C GLN A 60 10.01 -1.92 -15.91
N SER A 61 8.89 -2.56 -16.25
CA SER A 61 8.46 -2.64 -17.65
C SER A 61 7.99 -1.28 -18.17
N ALA A 62 8.11 -1.04 -19.49
CA ALA A 62 7.62 0.19 -20.12
C ALA A 62 6.13 0.45 -19.82
N THR A 63 5.31 -0.61 -19.82
CA THR A 63 3.89 -0.54 -19.45
C THR A 63 3.68 -0.12 -18.00
N SER A 64 4.47 -0.68 -17.07
CA SER A 64 4.40 -0.34 -15.64
C SER A 64 4.67 1.14 -15.40
N ILE A 65 5.68 1.69 -16.07
CA ILE A 65 6.05 3.12 -15.95
C ILE A 65 4.89 4.02 -16.38
N VAL A 66 4.27 3.74 -17.54
CA VAL A 66 3.14 4.54 -18.04
C VAL A 66 1.97 4.54 -17.06
N PHE A 67 1.56 3.36 -16.57
CA PHE A 67 0.47 3.27 -15.59
C PHE A 67 0.82 3.91 -14.24
N ASN A 68 2.07 3.81 -13.78
CA ASN A 68 2.53 4.48 -12.56
C ASN A 68 2.46 6.01 -12.69
N ILE A 69 2.81 6.59 -13.85
CA ILE A 69 2.69 8.03 -14.08
C ILE A 69 1.22 8.47 -14.00
N ILE A 70 0.33 7.78 -14.72
CA ILE A 70 -1.12 8.07 -14.69
C ILE A 70 -1.65 7.96 -13.26
N TRP A 71 -1.26 6.89 -12.56
CA TRP A 71 -1.67 6.64 -11.19
C TRP A 71 -1.22 7.72 -10.21
N ILE A 72 0.05 8.12 -10.25
CA ILE A 72 0.60 9.16 -9.37
C ILE A 72 -0.15 10.47 -9.57
N ILE A 73 -0.50 10.84 -10.81
CA ILE A 73 -1.23 12.09 -11.09
C ILE A 73 -2.65 12.03 -10.54
N LEU A 74 -3.31 10.88 -10.63
CA LEU A 74 -4.71 10.73 -10.21
C LEU A 74 -4.87 10.61 -8.69
N VAL A 75 -4.21 9.63 -8.06
CA VAL A 75 -4.51 9.25 -6.66
C VAL A 75 -3.31 8.67 -5.89
N GLY A 76 -2.25 8.23 -6.56
CA GLY A 76 -1.12 7.57 -5.91
C GLY A 76 -0.43 8.43 -4.87
N TRP A 77 -0.31 9.73 -5.12
CA TRP A 77 0.31 10.67 -4.20
C TRP A 77 -0.47 10.83 -2.89
N SER A 78 -1.81 10.84 -2.92
CA SER A 78 -2.62 11.00 -1.71
C SER A 78 -2.53 9.78 -0.81
N LEU A 79 -2.48 8.57 -1.39
CA LEU A 79 -2.23 7.34 -0.65
C LEU A 79 -0.80 7.31 -0.07
N ALA A 80 0.20 7.78 -0.83
CA ALA A 80 1.56 7.88 -0.33
C ALA A 80 1.66 8.81 0.88
N VAL A 81 1.00 9.97 0.84
CA VAL A 81 0.91 10.90 1.96
C VAL A 81 0.22 10.26 3.16
N LEU A 82 -0.89 9.54 2.98
CA LEU A 82 -1.58 8.83 4.05
C LEU A 82 -0.69 7.80 4.76
N HIS A 83 0.14 7.09 4.01
CA HIS A 83 1.08 6.13 4.59
C HIS A 83 2.31 6.79 5.21
N LEU A 84 2.77 7.92 4.65
CA LEU A 84 3.84 8.73 5.26
C LEU A 84 3.40 9.34 6.59
N THR A 85 2.18 9.85 6.68
CA THR A 85 1.64 10.38 7.94
C THR A 85 1.46 9.26 8.98
N SER A 86 0.95 8.09 8.57
CA SER A 86 0.91 6.90 9.45
C SER A 86 2.32 6.50 9.94
N ALA A 87 3.31 6.47 9.04
CA ALA A 87 4.70 6.16 9.40
C ALA A 87 5.25 7.15 10.43
N PHE A 88 5.01 8.45 10.23
CA PHE A 88 5.42 9.52 11.14
C PHE A 88 4.77 9.38 12.52
N LEU A 89 3.47 9.10 12.58
CA LEU A 89 2.76 8.92 13.84
C LEU A 89 3.27 7.67 14.60
N LEU A 90 3.51 6.57 13.89
CA LEU A 90 4.02 5.34 14.48
C LEU A 90 5.46 5.49 14.98
N CYS A 91 6.31 6.26 14.31
CA CYS A 91 7.71 6.44 14.72
C CYS A 91 7.89 7.35 15.95
N ILE A 92 6.83 7.99 16.46
CA ILE A 92 6.89 8.76 17.73
C ILE A 92 7.26 7.86 18.91
N SER A 93 6.88 6.57 18.86
CA SER A 93 7.23 5.60 19.90
C SER A 93 8.28 4.60 19.42
N ILE A 94 9.19 4.20 20.30
CA ILE A 94 10.21 3.18 19.99
C ILE A 94 9.55 1.85 19.56
N ILE A 95 8.42 1.50 20.21
CA ILE A 95 7.64 0.30 19.89
C ILE A 95 7.00 0.39 18.50
N GLY A 96 6.65 1.60 18.05
CA GLY A 96 5.99 1.86 16.78
C GLY A 96 6.91 1.83 15.55
N ILE A 97 8.23 1.99 15.72
CA ILE A 97 9.23 1.96 14.65
C ILE A 97 9.09 0.75 13.69
N PRO A 98 8.98 -0.51 14.15
CA PRO A 98 8.81 -1.66 13.24
C PRO A 98 7.54 -1.58 12.39
N PHE A 99 6.50 -0.90 12.87
CA PHE A 99 5.24 -0.69 12.15
C PHE A 99 5.33 0.50 11.19
N ALA A 100 6.03 1.56 11.57
CA ALA A 100 6.34 2.69 10.69
C ALA A 100 7.07 2.21 9.41
N ILE A 101 7.96 1.23 9.52
CA ILE A 101 8.63 0.62 8.36
C ILE A 101 7.61 -0.04 7.41
N GLN A 102 6.55 -0.67 7.93
CA GLN A 102 5.50 -1.22 7.08
C GLN A 102 4.65 -0.13 6.41
N SER A 103 4.33 0.95 7.14
CA SER A 103 3.70 2.13 6.53
C SER A 103 4.58 2.73 5.43
N LEU A 104 5.90 2.81 5.61
CA LEU A 104 6.82 3.26 4.55
C LEU A 104 6.84 2.34 3.33
N LYS A 105 6.74 1.01 3.52
CA LYS A 105 6.58 0.07 2.39
C LYS A 105 5.29 0.32 1.62
N LEU A 106 4.19 0.62 2.32
CA LEU A 106 2.92 0.98 1.71
C LEU A 106 2.96 2.35 1.02
N ALA A 107 3.72 3.31 1.56
CA ALA A 107 3.96 4.59 0.88
C ALA A 107 4.71 4.38 -0.45
N ARG A 108 5.75 3.54 -0.45
CA ARG A 108 6.50 3.21 -1.68
C ARG A 108 5.60 2.56 -2.74
N ILE A 109 4.78 1.58 -2.36
CA ILE A 109 3.87 0.94 -3.33
C ILE A 109 2.71 1.85 -3.74
N SER A 110 2.38 2.87 -2.94
CA SER A 110 1.41 3.91 -3.32
C SER A 110 1.93 4.77 -4.47
N LEU A 111 3.24 4.96 -4.58
CA LEU A 111 3.84 5.67 -5.71
C LEU A 111 3.98 4.76 -6.94
N PHE A 112 4.38 3.51 -6.74
CA PHE A 112 4.68 2.57 -7.83
C PHE A 112 3.91 1.25 -7.69
N PRO A 113 2.56 1.25 -7.80
CA PRO A 113 1.79 0.03 -7.64
C PRO A 113 1.89 -0.91 -8.83
N PHE A 114 2.11 -0.39 -10.04
CA PHE A 114 2.23 -1.22 -11.25
C PHE A 114 3.63 -1.84 -11.31
N GLY A 115 3.69 -3.08 -11.79
CA GLY A 115 4.92 -3.90 -11.75
C GLY A 115 5.26 -4.47 -10.37
N ALA A 116 4.48 -4.16 -9.33
CA ALA A 116 4.72 -4.67 -7.98
C ALA A 116 4.29 -6.15 -7.83
N LYS A 117 5.26 -6.99 -7.44
CA LYS A 117 5.09 -8.39 -7.08
C LYS A 117 5.31 -8.55 -5.58
N ILE A 118 4.33 -9.15 -4.90
CA ILE A 118 4.39 -9.44 -3.46
C ILE A 118 4.94 -10.86 -3.31
N VAL A 119 6.07 -10.99 -2.63
CA VAL A 119 6.76 -12.26 -2.40
C VAL A 119 6.77 -12.56 -0.90
N TYR A 120 6.59 -13.83 -0.55
CA TYR A 120 6.67 -14.28 0.84
C TYR A 120 8.13 -14.57 1.19
N ILE A 121 8.54 -14.07 2.35
CA ILE A 121 9.80 -14.38 3.03
C ILE A 121 9.42 -15.13 4.30
#